data_AF-A0A2X0NZA1-F1
#
_entry.id   AF-A0A2X0NZA1-F1
#
_cell.length_a   1.000
_cell.length_b   1.000
_cell.length_c   1.000
_cell.angle_alpha   90.00
_cell.angle_beta   90.00
_cell.angle_gamma   90.00
#
_symmetry.space_group_name_H-M   'P 1'
#
loop_
_entity.id
_entity.type
_entity.pdbx_description
1 polymer ?
#
loop_
_entity_poly.entity_id
_entity_poly.type
_entity_poly.pdbx_seq_one_letter_code
_entity_poly.pdbx_strand_id
1 'polypeptide(L)'
;MTGLRSLFAEGNVPLLGGPRGPIECGTMVVGILSLLALLLHPVFPARLSRFARLAITPLGLYYCSLIIRLGGFGFRQTSVVLEQMAAFFGRFAALRVLEWGLASDTRPYTWVGFDTEGYTRMFVTTEEKFPGVPKAAEELAPKSTKENSSLVTKEGMEEIRAQMAANDSPVSIVLSRVHLMISPRGIGYAFAPPPRSLAPPPHLSFDSKRRGPFIASSLLSLFLALASVSVGIALTRWTPKMFEADLLRWYPNIPSLVLDYFAVWPVGVGAFFLVVGLPNLSLQVAAYSDLALREASRRLPGIPKSLRLAAFDPREYPPMYQLRLPTSVSQAWSECWHQLVARPFRALALNPVIWVMKPVVGRDFARVMGVFASFALSAWLHEDYIPRTDATFWALYGSWIYFALQAAAIIAEQMFTKWTGRKVRGWAGALWTVLFSILSGALRLRAASVL
;
A
#
# COMPACT_ATOMS: atom_id res chain seq x y z
N MET A 1 34.64 -23.54 -9.94
CA MET A 1 33.60 -22.53 -9.66
C MET A 1 32.97 -21.90 -10.91
N THR A 2 33.46 -22.19 -12.11
CA THR A 2 32.91 -21.70 -13.40
C THR A 2 31.68 -22.48 -13.90
N GLY A 3 31.55 -23.77 -13.57
CA GLY A 3 30.40 -24.61 -14.00
C GLY A 3 29.07 -24.38 -13.26
N LEU A 4 29.08 -23.71 -12.10
CA LEU A 4 27.85 -23.37 -11.37
C LEU A 4 27.19 -22.10 -11.92
N ARG A 5 27.95 -21.22 -12.58
CA ARG A 5 27.40 -20.04 -13.27
C ARG A 5 26.71 -20.42 -14.58
N SER A 6 27.18 -21.44 -15.30
CA SER A 6 26.48 -21.94 -16.51
C SER A 6 25.16 -22.61 -16.16
N LEU A 7 25.06 -23.34 -15.04
CA LEU A 7 23.80 -23.92 -14.56
C LEU A 7 22.71 -22.87 -14.23
N PHE A 8 23.09 -21.67 -13.80
CA PHE A 8 22.15 -20.56 -13.58
C PHE A 8 21.97 -19.64 -14.81
N ALA A 9 22.88 -19.69 -15.79
CA ALA A 9 22.77 -18.94 -17.04
C ALA A 9 22.02 -19.71 -18.15
N GLU A 10 22.10 -21.04 -18.13
CA GLU A 10 21.46 -21.96 -19.10
C GLU A 10 20.15 -22.57 -18.56
N GLY A 11 19.74 -22.20 -17.35
CA GLY A 11 18.44 -22.55 -16.77
C GLY A 11 17.23 -21.88 -17.42
N ASN A 12 17.34 -21.43 -18.68
CA ASN A 12 16.21 -21.09 -19.55
C ASN A 12 15.58 -22.37 -20.12
N VAL A 13 15.32 -23.36 -19.27
CA VAL A 13 14.41 -24.44 -19.62
C VAL A 13 13.02 -23.93 -19.23
N PRO A 14 12.16 -23.56 -20.20
CA PRO A 14 10.80 -23.16 -19.90
C PRO A 14 10.09 -24.40 -19.38
N LEU A 15 9.91 -24.47 -18.06
CA LEU A 15 9.25 -25.62 -17.42
C LEU A 15 7.79 -25.80 -17.92
N LEU A 16 7.25 -24.83 -18.65
CA LEU A 16 6.03 -24.86 -19.47
C LEU A 16 6.07 -23.67 -20.44
N GLY A 17 6.69 -23.78 -21.63
CA GLY A 17 6.62 -22.76 -22.71
C GLY A 17 6.58 -21.28 -22.25
N GLY A 18 7.51 -20.88 -21.37
CA GLY A 18 7.38 -19.75 -20.45
C GLY A 18 7.24 -18.36 -21.10
N PRO A 19 6.85 -17.35 -20.31
CA PRO A 19 6.53 -16.03 -20.81
C PRO A 19 7.72 -15.36 -21.51
N ARG A 20 7.46 -14.74 -22.66
CA ARG A 20 8.45 -14.07 -23.52
C ARG A 20 8.69 -12.61 -23.15
N GLY A 21 7.96 -12.05 -22.19
CA GLY A 21 8.10 -10.64 -21.79
C GLY A 21 7.33 -10.22 -20.54
N PRO A 22 7.50 -8.95 -20.09
CA PRO A 22 6.90 -8.43 -18.86
C PRO A 22 5.36 -8.42 -18.88
N ILE A 23 4.75 -8.24 -20.05
CA ILE A 23 3.29 -8.26 -20.21
C ILE A 23 2.75 -9.66 -19.89
N GLU A 24 3.32 -10.70 -20.49
CA GLU A 24 2.89 -12.08 -20.27
C GLU A 24 3.10 -12.50 -18.82
N CYS A 25 4.22 -12.11 -18.20
CA CYS A 25 4.42 -12.31 -16.76
C CYS A 25 3.36 -11.58 -15.93
N GLY A 26 3.02 -10.34 -16.28
CA GLY A 26 1.95 -9.56 -15.68
C GLY A 26 0.59 -10.27 -15.76
N THR A 27 0.25 -10.81 -16.93
CA THR A 27 -0.97 -11.60 -17.14
C THR A 27 -1.00 -12.85 -16.25
N MET A 28 0.13 -13.57 -16.12
CA MET A 28 0.23 -14.72 -15.22
C MET A 28 0.03 -14.33 -13.75
N VAL A 29 0.63 -13.21 -13.31
CA VAL A 29 0.43 -12.70 -11.94
C VAL A 29 -1.02 -12.33 -11.69
N VAL A 30 -1.70 -11.68 -12.64
CA VAL A 30 -3.14 -11.36 -12.53
C VAL A 30 -3.99 -12.64 -12.45
N GLY A 31 -3.63 -13.67 -13.22
CA GLY A 31 -4.26 -14.99 -13.16
C GLY A 31 -4.07 -15.69 -11.80
N ILE A 32 -2.87 -15.60 -11.24
CA ILE A 32 -2.55 -16.19 -9.93
C ILE A 32 -3.27 -15.44 -8.80
N LEU A 33 -3.21 -14.11 -8.79
CA LEU A 33 -3.97 -13.29 -7.84
C LEU A 33 -5.46 -13.59 -7.94
N SER A 34 -5.98 -13.75 -9.16
CA SER A 34 -7.36 -14.17 -9.40
C SER A 34 -7.72 -15.53 -8.78
N LEU A 35 -6.83 -16.52 -8.87
CA LEU A 35 -7.02 -17.83 -8.24
C LEU A 35 -6.95 -17.74 -6.72
N LEU A 36 -5.99 -16.98 -6.17
CA LEU A 36 -5.88 -16.74 -4.73
C LEU A 36 -7.14 -16.04 -4.20
N ALA A 37 -7.65 -15.04 -4.93
CA ALA A 37 -8.90 -14.34 -4.63
C ALA A 37 -10.11 -15.29 -4.62
N LEU A 38 -10.18 -16.21 -5.60
CA LEU A 38 -11.21 -17.24 -5.64
C LEU A 38 -11.13 -18.17 -4.43
N LEU A 39 -9.93 -18.66 -4.10
CA LEU A 39 -9.72 -19.59 -2.98
C LEU A 39 -10.05 -18.97 -1.62
N LEU A 40 -9.96 -17.65 -1.47
CA LEU A 40 -10.37 -16.96 -0.25
C LEU A 40 -11.90 -16.98 -0.04
N HIS A 41 -12.68 -17.31 -1.07
CA HIS A 41 -14.13 -17.38 -0.99
C HIS A 41 -14.60 -18.46 0.02
N PRO A 42 -15.64 -18.19 0.85
CA PRO A 42 -16.16 -19.14 1.83
C PRO A 42 -16.63 -20.50 1.29
N VAL A 43 -16.95 -20.57 -0.01
CA VAL A 43 -17.38 -21.81 -0.68
C VAL A 43 -16.32 -22.92 -0.59
N PHE A 44 -15.04 -22.56 -0.48
CA PHE A 44 -13.96 -23.53 -0.31
C PHE A 44 -13.75 -23.85 1.17
N PRO A 45 -13.67 -25.14 1.55
CA PRO A 45 -13.30 -25.53 2.90
C PRO A 45 -11.96 -24.92 3.30
N ALA A 46 -11.88 -24.33 4.50
CA ALA A 46 -10.71 -23.57 4.96
C ALA A 46 -9.39 -24.33 4.80
N ARG A 47 -9.34 -25.60 5.22
CA ARG A 47 -8.12 -26.43 5.10
C ARG A 47 -7.67 -26.60 3.65
N LEU A 48 -8.60 -26.87 2.74
CA LEU A 48 -8.31 -27.06 1.31
C LEU A 48 -7.89 -25.74 0.67
N SER A 49 -8.63 -24.65 0.94
CA SER A 49 -8.30 -23.31 0.48
C SER A 49 -6.88 -22.92 0.91
N ARG A 50 -6.57 -23.06 2.20
CA ARG A 50 -5.25 -22.70 2.73
C ARG A 50 -4.13 -23.52 2.07
N PHE A 51 -4.32 -24.84 1.93
CA PHE A 51 -3.34 -25.68 1.26
C PHE A 51 -3.12 -25.26 -0.20
N ALA A 52 -4.20 -25.05 -0.95
CA ALA A 52 -4.13 -24.61 -2.34
C ALA A 52 -3.47 -23.22 -2.49
N ARG A 53 -3.81 -22.28 -1.61
CA ARG A 53 -3.20 -20.94 -1.60
C ARG A 53 -1.70 -21.02 -1.32
N LEU A 54 -1.28 -21.82 -0.34
CA LEU A 54 0.14 -22.06 -0.06
C LEU A 54 0.87 -22.73 -1.23
N ALA A 55 0.23 -23.68 -1.92
CA ALA A 55 0.82 -24.35 -3.09
C ALA A 55 1.00 -23.41 -4.30
N ILE A 56 0.07 -22.46 -4.52
CA ILE A 56 0.13 -21.51 -5.63
C ILE A 56 1.06 -20.32 -5.35
N THR A 57 1.27 -19.99 -4.07
CA THR A 57 2.07 -18.81 -3.66
C THR A 57 3.50 -18.79 -4.25
N PRO A 58 4.28 -19.90 -4.23
CA PRO A 58 5.60 -19.94 -4.87
C PRO A 58 5.58 -19.61 -6.36
N LEU A 59 4.56 -20.07 -7.09
CA LEU A 59 4.40 -19.78 -8.51
C LEU A 59 4.13 -18.28 -8.75
N GLY A 60 3.28 -17.67 -7.91
CA GLY A 60 3.04 -16.22 -7.96
C GLY A 60 4.30 -15.41 -7.69
N LEU A 61 5.08 -15.80 -6.67
CA LEU A 61 6.35 -15.17 -6.35
C LEU A 61 7.37 -15.31 -7.49
N TYR A 62 7.42 -16.47 -8.14
CA TYR A 62 8.27 -16.70 -9.31
C TYR A 62 7.93 -15.70 -10.43
N TYR A 63 6.67 -15.59 -10.85
CA TYR A 63 6.28 -14.64 -11.90
C TYR A 63 6.46 -13.18 -11.49
N CYS A 64 6.19 -12.80 -10.23
CA CYS A 64 6.52 -11.46 -9.74
C CYS A 64 8.02 -11.18 -9.85
N SER A 65 8.87 -12.16 -9.51
CA SER A 65 10.33 -12.02 -9.65
C SER A 65 10.76 -11.87 -11.11
N LEU A 66 10.08 -12.54 -12.05
CA LEU A 66 10.31 -12.36 -13.48
C LEU A 66 9.89 -10.96 -13.95
N ILE A 67 8.75 -10.43 -13.50
CA ILE A 67 8.35 -9.04 -13.82
C ILE A 67 9.42 -8.06 -13.33
N ILE A 68 9.90 -8.23 -12.10
CA ILE A 68 10.91 -7.35 -11.50
C ILE A 68 12.22 -7.42 -12.31
N ARG A 69 12.65 -8.63 -12.72
CA ARG A 69 13.87 -8.80 -13.53
C ARG A 69 13.66 -8.29 -14.96
N LEU A 70 12.69 -8.82 -15.71
CA LEU A 70 12.48 -8.48 -17.12
C LEU A 70 12.08 -7.02 -17.30
N GLY A 71 11.28 -6.47 -16.39
CA GLY A 71 10.90 -5.05 -16.37
C GLY A 71 12.04 -4.12 -15.95
N GLY A 72 13.04 -4.61 -15.23
CA GLY A 72 14.24 -3.84 -14.83
C GLY A 72 15.42 -3.93 -15.81
N PHE A 73 15.35 -4.81 -16.83
CA PHE A 73 16.41 -4.99 -17.82
C PHE A 73 15.98 -4.69 -19.27
N GLY A 74 14.67 -4.73 -19.56
CA GLY A 74 14.16 -4.67 -20.93
C GLY A 74 13.95 -3.27 -21.52
N PHE A 75 13.94 -2.18 -20.73
CA PHE A 75 13.65 -0.82 -21.20
C PHE A 75 14.87 0.10 -21.18
N ARG A 76 16.09 -0.46 -21.19
CA ARG A 76 17.38 0.26 -21.21
C ARG A 76 17.54 1.31 -22.31
N GLN A 77 16.58 1.46 -23.22
CA GLN A 77 16.62 2.44 -24.30
C GLN A 77 15.49 3.48 -24.26
N THR A 78 14.51 3.43 -23.33
CA THR A 78 13.32 4.33 -23.41
C THR A 78 12.94 5.09 -22.13
N SER A 79 13.06 4.56 -20.89
CA SER A 79 12.83 5.36 -19.65
C SER A 79 13.14 4.59 -18.35
N VAL A 80 14.12 5.07 -17.57
CA VAL A 80 14.45 4.57 -16.20
C VAL A 80 13.25 4.64 -15.25
N VAL A 81 12.36 5.62 -15.45
CA VAL A 81 11.19 5.81 -14.57
C VAL A 81 10.17 4.68 -14.75
N LEU A 82 9.93 4.24 -15.99
CA LEU A 82 9.00 3.14 -16.26
C LEU A 82 9.52 1.81 -15.69
N GLU A 83 10.83 1.60 -15.71
CA GLU A 83 11.47 0.43 -15.09
C GLU A 83 11.28 0.41 -13.57
N GLN A 84 11.52 1.55 -12.90
CA GLN A 84 11.29 1.68 -11.46
C GLN A 84 9.83 1.45 -11.08
N MET A 85 8.89 1.96 -11.89
CA MET A 85 7.46 1.70 -11.69
C MET A 85 7.11 0.22 -11.86
N ALA A 86 7.58 -0.43 -12.91
CA ALA A 86 7.35 -1.86 -13.14
C ALA A 86 7.92 -2.71 -12.00
N ALA A 87 9.12 -2.40 -11.52
CA ALA A 87 9.74 -3.07 -10.38
C ALA A 87 8.95 -2.86 -9.08
N PHE A 88 8.53 -1.62 -8.79
CA PHE A 88 7.70 -1.31 -7.63
C PHE A 88 6.39 -2.10 -7.64
N PHE A 89 5.66 -2.09 -8.76
CA PHE A 89 4.39 -2.80 -8.87
C PHE A 89 4.56 -4.32 -8.90
N GLY A 90 5.65 -4.84 -9.48
CA GLY A 90 6.00 -6.26 -9.41
C GLY A 90 6.24 -6.71 -7.96
N ARG A 91 6.95 -5.90 -7.16
CA ARG A 91 7.14 -6.15 -5.72
C ARG A 91 5.85 -5.99 -4.93
N PHE A 92 5.03 -4.99 -5.23
CA PHE A 92 3.71 -4.84 -4.60
C PHE A 92 2.81 -6.05 -4.89
N ALA A 93 2.83 -6.56 -6.12
CA ALA A 93 2.12 -7.78 -6.48
C ALA A 93 2.66 -8.99 -5.70
N ALA A 94 3.97 -9.10 -5.48
CA ALA A 94 4.54 -10.13 -4.62
C ALA A 94 4.03 -10.03 -3.16
N LEU A 95 3.90 -8.82 -2.62
CA LEU A 95 3.27 -8.61 -1.31
C LEU A 95 1.82 -9.09 -1.29
N ARG A 96 1.05 -8.83 -2.36
CA ARG A 96 -0.35 -9.30 -2.45
C ARG A 96 -0.44 -10.83 -2.57
N VAL A 97 0.45 -11.44 -3.34
CA VAL A 97 0.56 -12.90 -3.44
C VAL A 97 0.86 -13.50 -2.06
N LEU A 98 1.81 -12.94 -1.30
CA LEU A 98 2.11 -13.39 0.07
C LEU A 98 0.95 -13.17 1.02
N GLU A 99 0.36 -11.97 1.00
CA GLU A 99 -0.73 -11.59 1.88
C GLU A 99 -1.93 -12.54 1.69
N TRP A 100 -2.30 -12.84 0.45
CA TRP A 100 -3.42 -13.73 0.13
C TRP A 100 -3.04 -15.21 0.24
N GLY A 101 -1.78 -15.56 0.00
CA GLY A 101 -1.25 -16.90 0.19
C GLY A 101 -1.27 -17.34 1.66
N LEU A 102 -0.83 -16.45 2.55
CA LEU A 102 -0.67 -16.69 3.99
C LEU A 102 -1.91 -16.31 4.82
N ALA A 103 -2.90 -15.68 4.18
CA ALA A 103 -4.16 -15.28 4.77
C ALA A 103 -4.80 -16.43 5.60
N SER A 104 -5.29 -16.12 6.80
CA SER A 104 -6.10 -17.07 7.56
C SER A 104 -7.56 -16.98 7.09
N ASP A 105 -8.22 -18.12 6.95
CA ASP A 105 -9.59 -18.14 6.41
C ASP A 105 -10.57 -17.45 7.35
N THR A 106 -10.36 -17.50 8.66
CA THR A 106 -11.30 -16.92 9.64
C THR A 106 -11.10 -15.42 9.86
N ARG A 107 -9.92 -14.84 9.57
CA ARG A 107 -9.63 -13.40 9.69
C ARG A 107 -8.42 -12.98 8.83
N PRO A 108 -8.35 -11.78 8.25
CA PRO A 108 -9.40 -10.78 7.96
C PRO A 108 -10.13 -11.03 6.62
N TYR A 109 -10.08 -12.25 6.07
CA TYR A 109 -10.53 -12.57 4.71
C TYR A 109 -11.98 -13.09 4.61
N THR A 110 -12.69 -13.03 5.74
CA THR A 110 -14.12 -13.33 5.88
C THR A 110 -14.85 -12.04 6.20
N TRP A 111 -16.00 -11.83 5.56
CA TRP A 111 -16.85 -10.66 5.74
C TRP A 111 -17.29 -10.48 7.21
N VAL A 112 -17.10 -9.28 7.77
CA VAL A 112 -17.58 -8.87 9.12
C VAL A 112 -18.24 -7.51 9.14
N GLY A 113 -18.50 -6.93 7.96
CA GLY A 113 -18.84 -5.51 7.85
C GLY A 113 -17.62 -4.59 7.96
N PHE A 114 -17.88 -3.31 8.21
CA PHE A 114 -16.86 -2.27 8.32
C PHE A 114 -16.31 -2.22 9.74
N ASP A 115 -15.01 -2.02 9.89
CA ASP A 115 -14.43 -1.69 11.20
C ASP A 115 -14.84 -0.26 11.56
N THR A 116 -15.97 -0.15 12.27
CA THR A 116 -16.55 1.12 12.71
C THR A 116 -15.72 1.81 13.80
N GLU A 117 -14.65 1.19 14.31
CA GLU A 117 -13.76 1.80 15.32
C GLU A 117 -12.29 1.81 14.86
N GLY A 118 -12.05 1.45 13.59
CA GLY A 118 -10.81 0.89 13.06
C GLY A 118 -9.63 1.83 12.83
N TYR A 119 -9.55 2.94 13.55
CA TYR A 119 -8.38 3.81 13.49
C TYR A 119 -7.78 4.09 14.88
N THR A 120 -8.60 4.45 15.87
CA THR A 120 -8.13 4.81 17.22
C THR A 120 -7.79 3.61 18.08
N ARG A 121 -8.39 2.44 17.83
CA ARG A 121 -8.10 1.23 18.61
C ARG A 121 -6.79 0.55 18.25
N MET A 122 -6.26 0.62 17.03
CA MET A 122 -5.06 -0.18 16.69
C MET A 122 -3.76 0.26 17.38
N PHE A 123 -3.73 1.43 18.03
CA PHE A 123 -2.66 1.85 18.96
C PHE A 123 -3.05 1.67 20.44
N VAL A 124 -4.29 1.26 20.74
CA VAL A 124 -4.89 1.23 22.08
C VAL A 124 -5.44 -0.16 22.49
N THR A 125 -5.77 -1.06 21.56
CA THR A 125 -6.31 -2.39 21.88
C THR A 125 -5.22 -3.38 22.16
N THR A 126 -4.73 -3.20 23.36
CA THR A 126 -4.46 -4.30 24.25
C THR A 126 -4.80 -3.76 25.61
N GLU A 127 -6.07 -3.92 25.96
CA GLU A 127 -6.59 -4.07 27.32
C GLU A 127 -6.14 -3.09 28.43
N GLU A 128 -5.61 -1.91 28.12
CA GLU A 128 -5.31 -0.92 29.16
C GLU A 128 -6.08 0.38 28.96
N LYS A 129 -7.03 0.60 29.89
CA LYS A 129 -7.44 1.94 30.30
C LYS A 129 -6.18 2.67 30.78
N PHE A 130 -5.64 3.57 29.97
CA PHE A 130 -4.62 4.49 30.44
C PHE A 130 -5.26 5.49 31.42
N PRO A 131 -4.72 5.65 32.64
CA PRO A 131 -5.21 6.63 33.59
C PRO A 131 -4.89 8.03 33.05
N GLY A 132 -5.92 8.84 32.76
CA GLY A 132 -5.75 10.24 32.35
C GLY A 132 -6.55 10.73 31.13
N VAL A 133 -7.53 9.98 30.64
CA VAL A 133 -8.50 10.55 29.67
C VAL A 133 -9.37 11.58 30.42
N PRO A 134 -9.44 12.85 29.97
CA PRO A 134 -10.32 13.84 30.60
C PRO A 134 -11.78 13.40 30.51
N LYS A 135 -12.51 13.39 31.63
CA LYS A 135 -13.94 13.00 31.73
C LYS A 135 -14.85 13.65 30.67
N ALA A 136 -14.50 14.84 30.18
CA ALA A 136 -15.24 15.56 29.14
C ALA A 136 -15.23 14.86 27.76
N ALA A 137 -14.24 14.01 27.45
CA ALA A 137 -14.23 13.21 26.22
C ALA A 137 -15.10 11.95 26.31
N GLU A 138 -15.48 11.53 27.52
CA GLU A 138 -16.33 10.36 27.78
C GLU A 138 -17.83 10.72 27.67
N GLU A 139 -18.20 11.98 27.93
CA GLU A 139 -19.58 12.49 27.82
C GLU A 139 -20.01 12.85 26.38
N LEU A 140 -19.05 13.15 25.49
CA LEU A 140 -19.32 13.45 24.07
C LEU A 140 -19.25 12.21 23.17
N ALA A 141 -18.83 11.06 23.70
CA ALA A 141 -18.96 9.79 23.00
C ALA A 141 -20.45 9.37 23.04
N PRO A 142 -21.10 9.11 21.89
CA PRO A 142 -22.42 8.49 21.92
C PRO A 142 -22.32 7.23 22.78
N LYS A 143 -23.21 7.08 23.77
CA LYS A 143 -23.30 5.90 24.64
C LYS A 143 -23.53 4.67 23.75
N SER A 144 -22.46 4.08 23.22
CA SER A 144 -22.51 2.82 22.51
C SER A 144 -22.76 1.75 23.56
N THR A 145 -23.95 1.17 23.54
CA THR A 145 -24.27 -0.06 24.27
C THR A 145 -23.13 -1.04 24.00
N LYS A 146 -22.42 -1.42 25.06
CA LYS A 146 -21.25 -2.32 25.02
C LYS A 146 -21.52 -3.66 24.32
N GLU A 147 -22.78 -4.03 24.11
CA GLU A 147 -23.19 -5.28 23.47
C GLU A 147 -22.87 -5.38 21.98
N ASN A 148 -22.72 -4.27 21.24
CA ASN A 148 -22.68 -4.35 19.76
C ASN A 148 -21.30 -4.14 19.11
N SER A 149 -20.26 -3.73 19.84
CA SER A 149 -18.95 -3.39 19.22
C SER A 149 -17.78 -4.31 19.58
N SER A 150 -17.99 -5.29 20.48
CA SER A 150 -16.98 -6.29 20.80
C SER A 150 -17.14 -7.52 19.92
N LEU A 151 -16.24 -7.62 18.93
CA LEU A 151 -15.63 -8.88 18.47
C LEU A 151 -16.61 -9.92 17.92
N VAL A 152 -16.72 -10.00 16.59
CA VAL A 152 -17.15 -11.23 15.93
C VAL A 152 -16.24 -12.37 16.40
N THR A 153 -16.75 -13.25 17.27
CA THR A 153 -16.01 -14.41 17.79
C THR A 153 -15.59 -15.30 16.61
N LYS A 154 -14.54 -16.11 16.77
CA LYS A 154 -14.10 -17.03 15.72
C LYS A 154 -15.27 -17.94 15.27
N GLU A 155 -16.15 -18.31 16.20
CA GLU A 155 -17.37 -19.07 15.94
C GLU A 155 -18.37 -18.26 15.08
N GLY A 156 -18.64 -17.00 15.41
CA GLY A 156 -19.50 -16.14 14.59
C GLY A 156 -18.95 -15.91 13.18
N MET A 157 -17.63 -15.87 13.02
CA MET A 157 -16.98 -15.81 11.71
C MET A 157 -17.23 -17.07 10.87
N GLU A 158 -17.11 -18.23 11.50
CA GLU A 158 -17.30 -19.52 10.85
C GLU A 158 -18.76 -19.71 10.44
N GLU A 159 -19.71 -19.24 11.26
CA GLU A 159 -21.13 -19.23 10.93
C GLU A 159 -21.43 -18.33 9.72
N ILE A 160 -20.89 -17.11 9.69
CA ILE A 160 -21.02 -16.20 8.54
C ILE A 160 -20.46 -16.85 7.27
N ARG A 161 -19.27 -17.48 7.34
CA ARG A 161 -18.71 -18.21 6.18
C ARG A 161 -19.64 -19.31 5.70
N ALA A 162 -20.20 -20.10 6.62
CA ALA A 162 -21.10 -21.19 6.28
C ALA A 162 -22.37 -20.67 5.60
N GLN A 163 -22.95 -19.58 6.11
CA GLN A 163 -24.11 -18.92 5.49
C GLN A 163 -23.79 -18.36 4.10
N MET A 164 -22.64 -17.72 3.91
CA MET A 164 -22.20 -17.22 2.59
C MET A 164 -21.99 -18.37 1.61
N ALA A 165 -21.28 -19.43 2.03
CA ALA A 165 -21.03 -20.61 1.21
C ALA A 165 -22.32 -21.31 0.77
N ALA A 166 -23.36 -21.33 1.62
CA ALA A 166 -24.65 -21.94 1.31
C ALA A 166 -25.52 -21.11 0.36
N ASN A 167 -25.40 -19.77 0.41
CA ASN A 167 -26.32 -18.86 -0.27
C ASN A 167 -25.74 -18.22 -1.55
N ASP A 168 -24.41 -18.26 -1.75
CA ASP A 168 -23.78 -17.60 -2.88
C ASP A 168 -23.87 -18.43 -4.18
N SER A 169 -24.49 -17.83 -5.20
CA SER A 169 -24.52 -18.40 -6.55
C SER A 169 -23.13 -18.36 -7.22
N PRO A 170 -22.86 -19.19 -8.26
CA PRO A 170 -21.61 -19.11 -9.04
C PRO A 170 -21.30 -17.70 -9.57
N VAL A 171 -22.34 -16.96 -9.96
CA VAL A 171 -22.23 -15.57 -10.40
C VAL A 171 -21.79 -14.66 -9.25
N SER A 172 -22.38 -14.82 -8.06
CA SER A 172 -21.99 -14.06 -6.86
C SER A 172 -20.53 -14.30 -6.49
N ILE A 173 -20.04 -15.54 -6.63
CA ILE A 173 -18.64 -15.91 -6.37
C ILE A 173 -17.70 -15.19 -7.34
N VAL A 174 -18.01 -15.22 -8.64
CA VAL A 174 -17.21 -14.54 -9.68
C VAL A 174 -17.20 -13.03 -9.46
N LEU A 175 -18.37 -12.43 -9.18
CA LEU A 175 -18.47 -11.00 -8.90
C LEU A 175 -17.69 -10.60 -7.65
N SER A 176 -17.73 -11.43 -6.60
CA SER A 176 -16.96 -11.21 -5.37
C SER A 176 -15.46 -11.27 -5.62
N ARG A 177 -14.99 -12.22 -6.45
CA ARG A 177 -13.59 -12.30 -6.89
C ARG A 177 -13.18 -11.07 -7.72
N VAL A 178 -13.97 -10.68 -8.71
CA VAL A 178 -13.65 -9.51 -9.56
C VAL A 178 -13.58 -8.26 -8.69
N HIS A 179 -14.58 -8.06 -7.84
CA HIS A 179 -14.60 -6.99 -6.86
C HIS A 179 -13.37 -7.04 -5.92
N LEU A 180 -12.89 -8.24 -5.58
CA LEU A 180 -11.69 -8.41 -4.79
C LEU A 180 -10.41 -7.94 -5.48
N MET A 181 -10.30 -8.23 -6.78
CA MET A 181 -9.18 -7.87 -7.62
C MET A 181 -9.11 -6.37 -7.93
N ILE A 182 -10.27 -5.72 -8.14
CA ILE A 182 -10.33 -4.33 -8.61
C ILE A 182 -10.39 -3.30 -7.48
N SER A 183 -10.89 -3.66 -6.29
CA SER A 183 -11.04 -2.71 -5.18
C SER A 183 -9.73 -2.59 -4.38
N PRO A 184 -9.06 -1.42 -4.44
CA PRO A 184 -7.86 -1.12 -3.67
C PRO A 184 -8.27 -0.79 -2.23
N ARG A 185 -8.59 -1.83 -1.47
CA ARG A 185 -9.03 -1.71 -0.07
C ARG A 185 -7.90 -1.15 0.80
N GLY A 186 -8.01 0.12 1.19
CA GLY A 186 -7.08 0.79 2.11
C GLY A 186 -7.44 0.59 3.58
N ILE A 187 -6.98 1.52 4.43
CA ILE A 187 -7.12 1.46 5.89
C ILE A 187 -8.60 1.49 6.32
N GLY A 188 -8.98 0.66 7.30
CA GLY A 188 -10.35 0.58 7.84
C GLY A 188 -11.28 -0.41 7.12
N TYR A 189 -10.79 -1.13 6.11
CA TYR A 189 -11.61 -2.06 5.31
C TYR A 189 -11.28 -3.54 5.64
N ALA A 190 -12.26 -4.28 6.18
CA ALA A 190 -12.22 -5.75 6.29
C ALA A 190 -12.59 -6.39 4.94
N PHE A 191 -11.99 -7.53 4.60
CA PHE A 191 -12.06 -8.10 3.24
C PHE A 191 -13.44 -8.70 2.94
N ALA A 192 -14.17 -8.16 1.95
CA ALA A 192 -15.31 -8.79 1.24
C ALA A 192 -16.06 -7.78 0.33
N PRO A 193 -17.05 -8.21 -0.48
CA PRO A 193 -17.99 -7.34 -1.17
C PRO A 193 -18.90 -6.56 -0.21
N PRO A 194 -19.41 -5.39 -0.61
CA PRO A 194 -20.25 -4.58 0.25
C PRO A 194 -21.58 -5.30 0.53
N PRO A 195 -22.02 -5.38 1.79
CA PRO A 195 -23.37 -5.79 2.11
C PRO A 195 -24.35 -4.71 1.62
N ARG A 196 -25.53 -5.14 1.15
CA ARG A 196 -26.59 -4.27 0.60
C ARG A 196 -27.20 -3.29 1.61
N SER A 197 -26.79 -3.34 2.89
CA SER A 197 -27.39 -2.54 3.94
C SER A 197 -26.54 -2.50 5.22
N LEU A 198 -25.48 -1.71 5.33
CA LEU A 198 -24.88 -1.40 6.64
C LEU A 198 -24.28 0.02 6.72
N ALA A 199 -24.40 0.59 7.92
CA ALA A 199 -24.19 1.98 8.33
C ALA A 199 -22.74 2.53 8.11
N PRO A 200 -22.53 3.87 8.16
CA PRO A 200 -21.24 4.52 7.92
C PRO A 200 -20.19 4.20 9.01
N PRO A 201 -18.88 4.11 8.67
CA PRO A 201 -17.81 4.24 9.65
C PRO A 201 -17.72 5.70 10.16
N PRO A 202 -17.30 5.93 11.42
CA PRO A 202 -17.41 7.24 12.05
C PRO A 202 -16.25 8.22 11.81
N HIS A 203 -15.15 7.86 11.14
CA HIS A 203 -13.95 8.74 11.14
C HIS A 203 -13.22 8.96 9.82
N LEU A 204 -13.91 8.83 8.70
CA LEU A 204 -13.54 9.60 7.53
C LEU A 204 -14.63 10.67 7.38
N SER A 205 -14.25 11.93 7.19
CA SER A 205 -15.15 13.09 6.98
C SER A 205 -16.07 12.97 5.75
N PHE A 206 -16.13 11.79 5.14
CA PHE A 206 -17.08 11.40 4.13
C PHE A 206 -18.34 10.89 4.84
N ASP A 207 -19.29 11.81 5.04
CA ASP A 207 -20.68 11.44 5.27
C ASP A 207 -21.11 10.54 4.09
N SER A 208 -21.04 9.22 4.30
CA SER A 208 -21.37 8.20 3.28
C SER A 208 -22.81 8.31 2.75
N LYS A 209 -23.64 9.18 3.36
CA LYS A 209 -24.98 9.51 2.86
C LYS A 209 -24.97 10.56 1.75
N ARG A 210 -23.88 11.29 1.53
CA ARG A 210 -23.78 12.35 0.50
C ARG A 210 -22.72 12.02 -0.53
N ARG A 211 -23.14 11.77 -1.78
CA ARG A 211 -22.23 11.56 -2.94
C ARG A 211 -21.36 12.79 -3.23
N GLY A 212 -21.82 13.99 -2.89
CA GLY A 212 -21.16 15.26 -3.19
C GLY A 212 -19.74 15.39 -2.63
N PRO A 213 -19.50 15.19 -1.32
CA PRO A 213 -18.17 15.23 -0.72
C PRO A 213 -17.16 14.25 -1.35
N PHE A 214 -17.59 13.02 -1.66
CA PHE A 214 -16.73 12.05 -2.36
C PHE A 214 -16.35 12.53 -3.76
N ILE A 215 -17.33 12.97 -4.55
CA ILE A 215 -17.08 13.46 -5.91
C ILE A 215 -16.15 14.67 -5.88
N ALA A 216 -16.38 15.63 -4.99
CA ALA A 216 -15.52 16.82 -4.86
C ALA A 216 -14.07 16.44 -4.49
N SER A 217 -13.88 15.55 -3.51
CA SER A 217 -12.55 15.08 -3.12
C SER A 217 -11.88 14.23 -4.20
N SER A 218 -12.65 13.40 -4.91
CA SER A 218 -12.16 12.57 -6.02
C SER A 218 -11.76 13.42 -7.22
N LEU A 219 -12.53 14.45 -7.57
CA LEU A 219 -12.18 15.43 -8.61
C LEU A 219 -10.91 16.21 -8.25
N LEU A 220 -10.78 16.66 -7.00
CA LEU A 220 -9.55 17.31 -6.54
C LEU A 220 -8.36 16.34 -6.58
N SER A 221 -8.55 15.08 -6.18
CA SER A 221 -7.52 14.04 -6.26
C SER A 221 -7.11 13.76 -7.71
N LEU A 222 -8.07 13.76 -8.64
CA LEU A 222 -7.84 13.60 -10.07
C LEU A 222 -7.06 14.79 -10.64
N PHE A 223 -7.46 16.02 -10.30
CA PHE A 223 -6.74 17.24 -10.71
C PHE A 223 -5.30 17.22 -10.20
N LEU A 224 -5.08 16.93 -8.92
CA LEU A 224 -3.75 16.85 -8.32
C LEU A 224 -2.93 15.71 -8.94
N ALA A 225 -3.54 14.56 -9.24
CA ALA A 225 -2.85 13.48 -9.95
C ALA A 225 -2.41 13.91 -11.35
N LEU A 226 -3.28 14.55 -12.14
CA LEU A 226 -2.95 15.05 -13.48
C LEU A 226 -1.88 16.14 -13.43
N ALA A 227 -1.96 17.07 -12.48
CA ALA A 227 -0.93 18.08 -12.25
C ALA A 227 0.41 17.42 -11.88
N SER A 228 0.40 16.45 -10.95
CA SER A 228 1.57 15.65 -10.56
C SER A 228 2.18 14.96 -11.77
N VAL A 229 1.38 14.25 -12.59
CA VAL A 229 1.88 13.59 -13.80
C VAL A 229 2.45 14.60 -14.80
N SER A 230 1.79 15.75 -14.98
CA SER A 230 2.23 16.77 -15.93
C SER A 230 3.56 17.39 -15.52
N VAL A 231 3.72 17.74 -14.23
CA VAL A 231 4.98 18.20 -13.64
C VAL A 231 6.05 17.11 -13.75
N GLY A 232 5.69 15.86 -13.46
CA GLY A 232 6.58 14.71 -13.59
C GLY A 232 7.11 14.52 -15.01
N ILE A 233 6.26 14.57 -16.03
CA ILE A 233 6.65 14.50 -17.44
C ILE A 233 7.53 15.71 -17.81
N ALA A 234 7.15 16.92 -17.39
CA ALA A 234 7.92 18.12 -17.70
C ALA A 234 9.35 18.06 -17.11
N LEU A 235 9.47 17.65 -15.85
CA LEU A 235 10.77 17.56 -15.16
C LEU A 235 11.63 16.39 -15.66
N THR A 236 11.03 15.25 -16.01
CA THR A 236 11.78 14.10 -16.56
C THR A 236 12.27 14.31 -17.99
N ARG A 237 11.75 15.31 -18.71
CA ARG A 237 12.29 15.74 -20.01
C ARG A 237 13.61 16.49 -19.88
N TRP A 238 13.91 17.05 -18.71
CA TRP A 238 15.18 17.73 -18.47
C TRP A 238 16.25 16.68 -18.21
N THR A 239 17.26 16.62 -19.07
CA THR A 239 18.43 15.78 -18.79
C THR A 239 19.32 16.46 -17.74
N PRO A 240 20.08 15.70 -16.94
CA PRO A 240 20.99 16.30 -15.96
C PRO A 240 21.94 17.32 -16.58
N LYS A 241 22.43 17.06 -17.80
CA LYS A 241 23.29 17.98 -18.56
C LYS A 241 22.61 19.29 -18.96
N MET A 242 21.32 19.26 -19.26
CA MET A 242 20.56 20.50 -19.55
C MET A 242 20.44 21.36 -18.30
N PHE A 243 20.14 20.74 -17.15
CA PHE A 243 20.04 21.47 -15.89
C PHE A 243 21.41 21.96 -15.39
N GLU A 244 22.46 21.17 -15.58
CA GLU A 244 23.84 21.54 -15.30
C GLU A 244 24.26 22.79 -16.10
N ALA A 245 23.98 22.80 -17.41
CA ALA A 245 24.27 23.95 -18.28
C ALA A 245 23.51 25.22 -17.84
N ASP A 246 22.24 25.08 -17.46
CA ASP A 246 21.46 26.20 -16.92
C ASP A 246 22.00 26.68 -15.57
N LEU A 247 22.34 25.79 -14.64
CA LEU A 247 22.92 26.15 -13.35
C LEU A 247 24.25 26.89 -13.51
N LEU A 248 25.15 26.39 -14.37
CA LEU A 248 26.42 27.05 -14.68
C LEU A 248 26.23 28.42 -15.32
N ARG A 249 25.17 28.60 -16.12
CA ARG A 249 24.84 29.90 -16.71
C ARG A 249 24.47 30.94 -15.67
N TRP A 250 23.68 30.57 -14.66
CA TRP A 250 23.25 31.48 -13.59
C TRP A 250 24.28 31.60 -12.46
N TYR A 251 25.05 30.54 -12.21
CA TYR A 251 26.03 30.43 -11.14
C TYR A 251 27.36 29.85 -11.66
N PRO A 252 28.18 30.64 -12.37
CA PRO A 252 29.40 30.13 -13.02
C PRO A 252 30.44 29.55 -12.04
N ASN A 253 30.41 30.00 -10.78
CA ASN A 253 31.34 29.58 -9.72
C ASN A 253 30.70 28.56 -8.75
N ILE A 254 29.60 27.91 -9.14
CA ILE A 254 28.98 26.88 -8.31
C ILE A 254 29.98 25.73 -8.09
N PRO A 255 30.19 25.27 -6.84
CA PRO A 255 31.06 24.13 -6.59
C PRO A 255 30.55 22.89 -7.34
N SER A 256 31.43 22.14 -7.97
CA SER A 256 31.08 20.95 -8.77
C SER A 256 30.22 19.95 -7.98
N LEU A 257 30.51 19.74 -6.70
CA LEU A 257 29.70 18.87 -5.83
C LEU A 257 28.25 19.35 -5.70
N VAL A 258 28.03 20.67 -5.64
CA VAL A 258 26.69 21.27 -5.54
C VAL A 258 25.99 21.17 -6.89
N LEU A 259 26.72 21.41 -7.98
CA LEU A 259 26.23 21.26 -9.35
C LEU A 259 25.75 19.84 -9.65
N ASP A 260 26.58 18.83 -9.38
CA ASP A 260 26.25 17.41 -9.60
C ASP A 260 25.00 16.99 -8.81
N TYR A 261 24.90 17.46 -7.55
CA TYR A 261 23.76 17.16 -6.69
C TYR A 261 22.45 17.74 -7.23
N PHE A 262 22.47 18.98 -7.71
CA PHE A 262 21.26 19.63 -8.25
C PHE A 262 20.98 19.25 -9.72
N ALA A 263 21.99 18.83 -10.50
CA ALA A 263 21.82 18.41 -11.89
C ALA A 263 20.83 17.24 -12.03
N VAL A 264 20.84 16.29 -11.10
CA VAL A 264 19.94 15.12 -11.15
C VAL A 264 18.55 15.37 -10.54
N TRP A 265 18.37 16.49 -9.85
CA TRP A 265 17.15 16.79 -9.09
C TRP A 265 15.89 16.81 -9.97
N PRO A 266 15.87 17.44 -11.15
CA PRO A 266 14.69 17.43 -12.02
C PRO A 266 14.23 16.02 -12.37
N VAL A 267 15.15 15.11 -12.71
CA VAL A 267 14.82 13.72 -13.05
C VAL A 267 14.28 12.99 -11.83
N GLY A 268 14.94 13.09 -10.68
CA GLY A 268 14.51 12.40 -9.44
C GLY A 268 13.17 12.92 -8.90
N VAL A 269 13.00 14.24 -8.86
CA VAL A 269 11.74 14.89 -8.45
C VAL A 269 10.63 14.60 -9.45
N GLY A 270 10.93 14.64 -10.75
CA GLY A 270 9.99 14.28 -11.80
C GLY A 270 9.53 12.82 -11.70
N ALA A 271 10.46 11.89 -11.46
CA ALA A 271 10.16 10.48 -11.22
C ALA A 271 9.27 10.30 -9.98
N PHE A 272 9.54 11.02 -8.89
CA PHE A 272 8.70 11.01 -7.70
C PHE A 272 7.26 11.48 -8.00
N PHE A 273 7.09 12.58 -8.73
CA PHE A 273 5.76 13.06 -9.13
C PHE A 273 5.02 12.09 -10.05
N LEU A 274 5.72 11.34 -10.91
CA LEU A 274 5.13 10.27 -11.72
C LEU A 274 4.70 9.08 -10.85
N VAL A 275 5.56 8.64 -9.94
CA VAL A 275 5.28 7.53 -9.00
C VAL A 275 4.14 7.87 -8.05
N VAL A 276 3.92 9.15 -7.71
CA VAL A 276 2.78 9.59 -6.89
C VAL A 276 1.52 9.76 -7.75
N GLY A 277 1.66 10.42 -8.90
CA GLY A 277 0.55 10.84 -9.75
C GLY A 277 -0.11 9.69 -10.50
N LEU A 278 0.66 8.80 -11.13
CA LEU A 278 0.13 7.71 -11.94
C LEU A 278 -0.69 6.70 -11.12
N PRO A 279 -0.24 6.19 -9.96
CA PRO A 279 -1.04 5.26 -9.17
C PRO A 279 -2.31 5.91 -8.62
N ASN A 280 -2.26 7.20 -8.26
CA ASN A 280 -3.45 7.93 -7.83
C ASN A 280 -4.43 8.12 -8.99
N LEU A 281 -3.95 8.41 -10.20
CA LEU A 281 -4.77 8.47 -11.41
C LEU A 281 -5.42 7.10 -11.70
N SER A 282 -4.65 6.01 -11.63
CA SER A 282 -5.15 4.64 -11.80
C SER A 282 -6.24 4.30 -10.77
N LEU A 283 -6.07 4.72 -9.52
CA LEU A 283 -7.07 4.58 -8.47
C LEU A 283 -8.38 5.31 -8.82
N GLN A 284 -8.30 6.56 -9.29
CA GLN A 284 -9.49 7.30 -9.71
C GLN A 284 -10.17 6.65 -10.92
N VAL A 285 -9.40 6.19 -11.91
CA VAL A 285 -9.94 5.47 -13.07
C VAL A 285 -10.68 4.20 -12.63
N ALA A 286 -10.11 3.42 -11.71
CA ALA A 286 -10.77 2.24 -11.15
C ALA A 286 -12.07 2.60 -10.41
N ALA A 287 -12.04 3.64 -9.57
CA ALA A 287 -13.20 4.11 -8.82
C ALA A 287 -14.36 4.55 -9.73
N TYR A 288 -14.06 5.37 -10.74
CA TYR A 288 -15.07 5.85 -11.69
C TYR A 288 -15.57 4.74 -12.61
N SER A 289 -14.70 3.79 -13.00
CA SER A 289 -15.11 2.62 -13.79
C SER A 289 -16.07 1.74 -13.01
N ASP A 290 -15.81 1.50 -11.73
CA ASP A 290 -16.71 0.72 -10.87
C ASP A 290 -18.02 1.46 -10.58
N LEU A 291 -17.97 2.77 -10.35
CA LEU A 291 -19.17 3.61 -10.24
C LEU A 291 -20.04 3.49 -11.50
N ALA A 292 -19.45 3.69 -12.67
CA ALA A 292 -20.14 3.61 -13.95
C ALA A 292 -20.73 2.22 -14.18
N LEU A 293 -19.95 1.16 -13.94
CA LEU A 293 -20.39 -0.22 -14.09
C LEU A 293 -21.56 -0.56 -13.16
N ARG A 294 -21.52 -0.13 -11.89
CA ARG A 294 -22.59 -0.38 -10.91
C ARG A 294 -23.86 0.40 -11.19
N GLU A 295 -23.73 1.66 -11.58
CA GLU A 295 -24.89 2.48 -11.96
C GLU A 295 -25.51 1.96 -13.26
N ALA A 296 -24.71 1.58 -14.26
CA ALA A 296 -25.18 0.93 -15.48
C ALA A 296 -25.91 -0.39 -15.17
N SER A 297 -25.30 -1.26 -14.34
CA SER A 297 -25.88 -2.53 -13.89
C SER A 297 -27.26 -2.36 -13.24
N ARG A 298 -27.48 -1.26 -12.53
CA ARG A 298 -28.72 -0.99 -11.80
C ARG A 298 -29.78 -0.24 -12.60
N ARG A 299 -29.38 0.60 -13.55
CA ARG A 299 -30.28 1.51 -14.28
C ARG A 299 -30.62 1.06 -15.69
N LEU A 300 -29.77 0.26 -16.34
CA LEU A 300 -30.04 -0.19 -17.70
C LEU A 300 -31.20 -1.21 -17.72
N PRO A 301 -32.18 -1.02 -18.63
CA PRO A 301 -33.26 -1.99 -18.80
C PRO A 301 -32.69 -3.31 -19.33
N GLY A 302 -33.29 -4.43 -18.91
CA GLY A 302 -32.90 -5.78 -19.37
C GLY A 302 -31.88 -6.52 -18.50
N ILE A 303 -31.27 -5.88 -17.49
CA ILE A 303 -30.35 -6.58 -16.57
C ILE A 303 -31.15 -7.31 -15.47
N PRO A 304 -31.08 -8.66 -15.38
CA PRO A 304 -31.77 -9.44 -14.36
C PRO A 304 -31.35 -9.03 -12.95
N LYS A 305 -32.29 -9.06 -11.99
CA LYS A 305 -32.03 -8.68 -10.58
C LYS A 305 -30.86 -9.46 -9.95
N SER A 306 -30.63 -10.70 -10.36
CA SER A 306 -29.52 -11.55 -9.91
C SER A 306 -28.14 -11.07 -10.37
N LEU A 307 -28.07 -10.38 -11.52
CA LEU A 307 -26.84 -9.82 -12.10
C LEU A 307 -26.61 -8.36 -11.71
N ARG A 308 -27.55 -7.76 -10.96
CA ARG A 308 -27.39 -6.39 -10.48
C ARG A 308 -26.29 -6.31 -9.43
N LEU A 309 -25.29 -5.50 -9.71
CA LEU A 309 -24.23 -5.20 -8.77
C LEU A 309 -24.78 -4.43 -7.56
N ALA A 310 -24.08 -4.57 -6.44
CA ALA A 310 -24.34 -3.75 -5.27
C ALA A 310 -24.18 -2.25 -5.62
N ALA A 311 -24.82 -1.38 -4.81
CA ALA A 311 -24.60 0.05 -4.95
C ALA A 311 -23.09 0.38 -4.86
N PHE A 312 -22.65 1.41 -5.58
CA PHE A 312 -21.30 1.92 -5.43
C PHE A 312 -21.09 2.41 -4.00
N ASP A 313 -19.96 2.02 -3.43
CA ASP A 313 -19.56 2.44 -2.10
C ASP A 313 -18.23 3.20 -2.17
N PRO A 314 -18.23 4.53 -1.92
CA PRO A 314 -17.01 5.33 -1.98
C PRO A 314 -15.93 4.89 -0.99
N ARG A 315 -16.29 4.14 0.06
CA ARG A 315 -15.35 3.61 1.06
C ARG A 315 -14.40 2.55 0.49
N GLU A 316 -14.75 1.95 -0.66
CA GLU A 316 -13.92 0.96 -1.35
C GLU A 316 -12.69 1.57 -2.06
N TYR A 317 -12.69 2.90 -2.20
CA TYR A 317 -11.66 3.67 -2.90
C TYR A 317 -11.12 4.78 -1.98
N PRO A 318 -10.46 4.44 -0.87
CA PRO A 318 -9.90 5.44 0.02
C PRO A 318 -8.84 6.27 -0.72
N PRO A 319 -8.74 7.57 -0.43
CA PRO A 319 -7.74 8.41 -1.06
C PRO A 319 -6.34 7.87 -0.75
N MET A 320 -5.49 7.79 -1.78
CA MET A 320 -4.12 7.31 -1.63
C MET A 320 -3.29 8.23 -0.75
N TYR A 321 -3.59 9.54 -0.80
CA TYR A 321 -2.96 10.60 -0.03
C TYR A 321 -4.02 11.49 0.61
N GLN A 322 -3.83 11.85 1.88
CA GLN A 322 -4.71 12.82 2.54
C GLN A 322 -4.19 14.24 2.30
N LEU A 323 -5.11 15.17 2.06
CA LEU A 323 -4.79 16.59 1.87
C LEU A 323 -4.46 17.31 3.18
N ARG A 324 -4.76 16.70 4.32
CA ARG A 324 -4.46 17.29 5.62
C ARG A 324 -2.96 17.22 5.89
N LEU A 325 -2.36 18.36 6.20
CA LEU A 325 -0.98 18.46 6.65
C LEU A 325 -0.76 17.56 7.89
N PRO A 326 0.16 16.57 7.85
CA PRO A 326 0.45 15.75 9.01
C PRO A 326 1.17 16.58 10.08
N THR A 327 0.82 16.30 11.34
CA THR A 327 1.39 16.98 12.51
C THR A 327 2.37 16.10 13.30
N SER A 328 2.61 14.87 12.82
CA SER A 328 3.66 13.97 13.30
C SER A 328 4.08 13.02 12.17
N VAL A 329 5.30 12.48 12.26
CA VAL A 329 5.82 11.48 11.32
C VAL A 329 4.97 10.20 11.40
N SER A 330 4.54 9.81 12.60
CA SER A 330 3.60 8.69 12.76
C SER A 330 2.31 8.92 11.98
N GLN A 331 1.71 10.11 12.09
CA GLN A 331 0.49 10.45 11.37
C GLN A 331 0.72 10.51 9.86
N ALA A 332 1.88 11.02 9.42
CA ALA A 332 2.23 11.08 8.00
C ALA A 332 2.17 9.68 7.38
N TRP A 333 2.84 8.69 7.98
CA TRP A 333 2.91 7.33 7.46
C TRP A 333 1.66 6.48 7.73
N SER A 334 0.93 6.74 8.82
CA SER A 334 -0.25 5.93 9.16
C SER A 334 -1.54 6.40 8.50
N GLU A 335 -1.68 7.71 8.23
CA GLU A 335 -2.94 8.30 7.75
C GLU A 335 -2.81 9.03 6.42
N CYS A 336 -1.72 9.76 6.22
CA CYS A 336 -1.65 10.74 5.14
C CYS A 336 -0.96 10.21 3.88
N TRP A 337 -0.05 9.25 4.01
CA TRP A 337 0.79 8.77 2.92
C TRP A 337 0.40 7.38 2.44
N HIS A 338 0.32 7.23 1.11
CA HIS A 338 0.32 5.97 0.35
C HIS A 338 -0.49 4.81 0.98
N GLN A 339 -1.77 5.04 1.23
CA GLN A 339 -2.62 4.16 2.04
C GLN A 339 -2.76 2.72 1.51
N LEU A 340 -2.48 2.48 0.22
CA LEU A 340 -2.56 1.18 -0.44
C LEU A 340 -1.60 0.12 0.15
N VAL A 341 -0.41 0.53 0.61
CA VAL A 341 0.64 -0.40 1.09
C VAL A 341 0.55 -0.67 2.59
N ALA A 342 -0.24 0.12 3.32
CA ALA A 342 -0.31 0.07 4.77
C ALA A 342 -0.83 -1.28 5.29
N ARG A 343 -1.77 -1.91 4.58
CA ARG A 343 -2.32 -3.22 4.98
C ARG A 343 -1.31 -4.36 4.76
N PRO A 344 -0.70 -4.55 3.57
CA PRO A 344 0.36 -5.54 3.38
C PRO A 344 1.49 -5.41 4.41
N PHE A 345 1.92 -4.19 4.74
CA PHE A 345 2.98 -3.98 5.74
C PHE A 345 2.57 -4.45 7.14
N ARG A 346 1.32 -4.22 7.53
CA ARG A 346 0.81 -4.73 8.81
C ARG A 346 0.72 -6.25 8.82
N ALA A 347 0.17 -6.82 7.74
CA ALA A 347 -0.11 -8.25 7.64
C ALA A 347 1.16 -9.10 7.52
N LEU A 348 2.18 -8.59 6.82
CA LEU A 348 3.40 -9.35 6.49
C LEU A 348 4.60 -8.99 7.36
N ALA A 349 4.65 -7.79 7.95
CA ALA A 349 5.78 -7.34 8.76
C ALA A 349 5.37 -7.03 10.20
N LEU A 350 4.55 -6.00 10.44
CA LEU A 350 4.26 -5.50 11.79
C LEU A 350 3.72 -6.59 12.73
N ASN A 351 2.58 -7.19 12.37
CA ASN A 351 1.87 -8.12 13.25
C ASN A 351 2.63 -9.44 13.44
N PRO A 352 3.16 -10.09 12.38
CA PRO A 352 3.97 -11.29 12.55
C PRO A 352 5.19 -11.07 13.43
N VAL A 353 5.93 -9.98 13.23
CA VAL A 353 7.13 -9.68 14.04
C VAL A 353 6.75 -9.42 15.50
N ILE A 354 5.69 -8.65 15.77
CA ILE A 354 5.21 -8.46 17.14
C ILE A 354 4.84 -9.81 17.77
N TRP A 355 4.11 -10.66 17.04
CA TRP A 355 3.66 -11.95 17.54
C TRP A 355 4.82 -12.89 17.89
N VAL A 356 5.84 -13.00 17.01
CA VAL A 356 7.02 -13.83 17.23
C VAL A 356 7.92 -13.28 18.34
N MET A 357 8.13 -11.96 18.38
CA MET A 357 9.10 -11.35 19.28
C MET A 357 8.54 -11.09 20.68
N LYS A 358 7.23 -10.87 20.83
CA LYS A 358 6.59 -10.54 22.12
C LYS A 358 6.97 -11.49 23.27
N PRO A 359 7.03 -12.83 23.08
CA PRO A 359 7.45 -13.75 24.13
C PRO A 359 8.93 -13.61 24.56
N VAL A 360 9.80 -13.08 23.69
CA VAL A 360 11.26 -13.04 23.91
C VAL A 360 11.70 -11.71 24.50
N VAL A 361 11.22 -10.60 23.94
CA VAL A 361 11.72 -9.23 24.24
C VAL A 361 10.68 -8.37 24.94
N GLY A 362 9.51 -8.94 25.24
CA GLY A 362 8.36 -8.20 25.75
C GLY A 362 7.65 -7.37 24.69
N ARG A 363 6.50 -6.83 25.08
CA ARG A 363 5.55 -6.16 24.19
C ARG A 363 6.09 -4.87 23.56
N ASP A 364 6.73 -4.01 24.35
CA ASP A 364 7.16 -2.69 23.87
C ASP A 364 8.29 -2.81 22.86
N PHE A 365 9.28 -3.66 23.13
CA PHE A 365 10.38 -3.90 22.19
C PHE A 365 9.91 -4.66 20.94
N ALA A 366 8.98 -5.61 21.08
CA ALA A 366 8.38 -6.29 19.93
C ALA A 366 7.63 -5.31 19.00
N ARG A 367 6.96 -4.29 19.57
CA ARG A 367 6.33 -3.21 18.78
C ARG A 367 7.37 -2.39 18.02
N VAL A 368 8.46 -1.99 18.67
CA VAL A 368 9.59 -1.29 18.04
C VAL A 368 10.14 -2.11 16.86
N MET A 369 10.41 -3.40 17.07
CA MET A 369 10.90 -4.30 16.02
C MET A 369 9.90 -4.44 14.87
N GLY A 370 8.61 -4.53 15.16
CA GLY A 370 7.57 -4.60 14.12
C GLY A 370 7.46 -3.32 13.28
N VAL A 371 7.68 -2.14 13.88
CA VAL A 371 7.75 -0.87 13.13
C VAL A 371 8.96 -0.89 12.20
N PHE A 372 10.14 -1.23 12.70
CA PHE A 372 11.34 -1.38 11.87
C PHE A 372 11.14 -2.40 10.74
N ALA A 373 10.51 -3.55 11.01
CA ALA A 373 10.21 -4.54 9.99
C ALA A 373 9.26 -4.01 8.90
N SER A 374 8.28 -3.19 9.27
CA SER A 374 7.36 -2.56 8.29
C SER A 374 8.09 -1.60 7.37
N PHE A 375 9.02 -0.83 7.91
CA PHE A 375 9.85 0.10 7.14
C PHE A 375 10.95 -0.60 6.34
N ALA A 376 11.48 -1.72 6.83
CA ALA A 376 12.35 -2.61 6.06
C ALA A 376 11.63 -3.16 4.82
N LEU A 377 10.38 -3.59 4.98
CA LEU A 377 9.55 -4.03 3.84
C LEU A 377 9.27 -2.88 2.86
N SER A 378 9.08 -1.66 3.38
CA SER A 378 8.98 -0.45 2.56
C SER A 378 10.28 -0.16 1.80
N ALA A 379 11.44 -0.33 2.43
CA ALA A 379 12.74 -0.17 1.78
C ALA A 379 12.93 -1.16 0.62
N TRP A 380 12.60 -2.44 0.85
CA TRP A 380 12.65 -3.46 -0.19
C TRP A 380 11.75 -3.14 -1.39
N LEU A 381 10.54 -2.61 -1.14
CA LEU A 381 9.61 -2.19 -2.20
C LEU A 381 10.24 -1.11 -3.12
N HIS A 382 11.09 -0.27 -2.54
CA HIS A 382 11.74 0.89 -3.14
C HIS A 382 13.23 0.69 -3.43
N GLU A 383 13.71 -0.55 -3.39
CA GLU A 383 15.10 -0.86 -3.73
C GLU A 383 15.28 -0.72 -5.24
N ASP A 384 16.23 0.10 -5.66
CA ASP A 384 16.55 0.28 -7.08
C ASP A 384 17.42 -0.90 -7.55
N TYR A 385 17.12 -1.46 -8.72
CA TYR A 385 17.94 -2.53 -9.29
C TYR A 385 19.18 -1.91 -9.94
N ILE A 386 20.22 -1.67 -9.14
CA ILE A 386 21.48 -1.12 -9.59
C ILE A 386 22.50 -2.28 -9.63
N PRO A 387 23.17 -2.53 -10.77
CA PRO A 387 24.25 -3.50 -10.84
C PRO A 387 25.28 -3.22 -9.72
N ARG A 388 25.44 -4.19 -8.81
CA ARG A 388 26.25 -4.03 -7.59
C ARG A 388 27.74 -3.77 -7.83
N THR A 389 28.21 -3.93 -9.07
CA THR A 389 29.62 -3.83 -9.43
C THR A 389 30.13 -2.39 -9.39
N ASP A 390 29.27 -1.39 -9.63
CA ASP A 390 29.66 0.02 -9.76
C ASP A 390 28.84 0.94 -8.84
N ALA A 391 28.01 0.36 -7.97
CA ALA A 391 27.09 1.11 -7.12
C ALA A 391 27.79 1.63 -5.86
N THR A 392 27.62 2.92 -5.57
CA THR A 392 28.11 3.51 -4.33
C THR A 392 27.35 2.99 -3.10
N PHE A 393 27.93 3.16 -1.90
CA PHE A 393 27.24 2.82 -0.65
C PHE A 393 25.84 3.46 -0.57
N TRP A 394 25.73 4.73 -0.96
CA TRP A 394 24.44 5.42 -0.93
C TRP A 394 23.48 4.85 -1.96
N ALA A 395 23.92 4.57 -3.18
CA ALA A 395 23.10 3.89 -4.19
C ALA A 395 22.55 2.53 -3.71
N LEU A 396 23.34 1.76 -2.95
CA LEU A 396 22.92 0.44 -2.43
C LEU A 396 22.02 0.53 -1.19
N TYR A 397 22.33 1.42 -0.24
CA TYR A 397 21.73 1.41 1.10
C TYR A 397 20.89 2.64 1.42
N GLY A 398 20.84 3.65 0.55
CA GLY A 398 20.13 4.91 0.79
C GLY A 398 18.65 4.74 1.06
N SER A 399 17.96 3.88 0.30
CA SER A 399 16.54 3.54 0.56
C SER A 399 16.37 2.90 1.93
N TRP A 400 17.22 1.94 2.30
CA TRP A 400 17.17 1.27 3.61
C TRP A 400 17.40 2.24 4.77
N ILE A 401 18.39 3.12 4.65
CA ILE A 401 18.69 4.15 5.65
C ILE A 401 17.50 5.12 5.78
N TYR A 402 16.95 5.59 4.66
CA TYR A 402 15.80 6.48 4.64
C TYR A 402 14.61 5.91 5.42
N PHE A 403 14.19 4.68 5.11
CA PHE A 403 13.04 4.08 5.78
C PHE A 403 13.33 3.69 7.23
N ALA A 404 14.57 3.29 7.56
CA ALA A 404 14.97 3.08 8.95
C ALA A 404 14.88 4.37 9.79
N LEU A 405 15.24 5.52 9.20
CA LEU A 405 15.07 6.83 9.85
C LEU A 405 13.59 7.16 10.10
N GLN A 406 12.67 6.80 9.19
CA GLN A 406 11.23 6.97 9.42
C GLN A 406 10.74 6.16 10.63
N ALA A 407 11.17 4.89 10.73
CA ALA A 407 10.87 4.05 11.89
C ALA A 407 11.41 4.68 13.19
N ALA A 408 12.67 5.12 13.17
CA ALA A 408 13.31 5.76 14.32
C ALA A 408 12.59 7.04 14.76
N ALA A 409 12.15 7.89 13.83
CA ALA A 409 11.38 9.09 14.15
C ALA A 409 10.03 8.76 14.81
N ILE A 410 9.30 7.77 14.29
CA ILE A 410 8.03 7.34 14.91
C ILE A 410 8.24 6.85 16.34
N ILE A 411 9.30 6.07 16.56
CA ILE A 411 9.65 5.59 17.90
C ILE A 411 10.06 6.76 18.80
N ALA A 412 10.84 7.72 18.30
CA ALA A 412 11.22 8.91 19.03
C ALA A 412 10.00 9.76 19.44
N GLU A 413 8.99 9.90 18.57
CA GLU A 413 7.73 10.58 18.91
C GLU A 413 6.96 9.86 20.02
N GLN A 414 6.98 8.52 20.01
CA GLN A 414 6.36 7.71 21.07
C GLN A 414 7.12 7.85 22.40
N MET A 415 8.46 7.84 22.36
CA MET A 415 9.31 8.05 23.54
C MET A 415 9.14 9.45 24.11
N PHE A 416 9.11 10.48 23.26
CA PHE A 416 8.80 11.86 23.65
C PHE A 416 7.46 11.95 24.36
N THR A 417 6.43 11.28 23.82
CA THR A 417 5.10 11.22 24.45
C THR A 417 5.15 10.52 25.80
N LYS A 418 5.88 9.40 25.91
CA LYS A 418 6.04 8.64 27.15
C LYS A 418 6.77 9.43 28.24
N TRP A 419 7.79 10.22 27.88
CA TRP A 419 8.61 10.97 28.83
C TRP A 419 8.02 12.31 29.24
N THR A 420 7.37 13.01 28.31
CA THR A 420 6.86 14.38 28.56
C THR A 420 5.37 14.42 28.87
N GLY A 421 4.63 13.33 28.60
CA GLY A 421 3.17 13.31 28.58
C GLY A 421 2.55 14.11 27.43
N ARG A 422 3.36 14.76 26.57
CA ARG A 422 2.89 15.61 25.46
C ARG A 422 3.02 14.86 24.15
N LYS A 423 1.96 14.86 23.34
CA LYS A 423 1.99 14.30 21.98
C LYS A 423 2.64 15.28 21.01
N VAL A 424 3.40 14.78 20.05
CA VAL A 424 3.85 15.56 18.88
C VAL A 424 2.62 15.84 18.01
N ARG A 425 2.18 17.11 17.96
CA ARG A 425 0.99 17.57 17.22
C ARG A 425 1.01 19.08 17.01
N GLY A 426 0.04 19.59 16.25
CA GLY A 426 -0.13 21.02 15.97
C GLY A 426 0.97 21.57 15.05
N TRP A 427 1.15 22.89 15.03
CA TRP A 427 2.08 23.56 14.11
C TRP A 427 3.55 23.17 14.32
N ALA A 428 4.00 23.05 15.57
CA ALA A 428 5.37 22.61 15.86
C ALA A 428 5.61 21.17 15.39
N GLY A 429 4.63 20.27 15.60
CA GLY A 429 4.69 18.91 15.08
C GLY A 429 4.65 18.84 13.55
N ALA A 430 3.87 19.71 12.91
CA ALA A 430 3.84 19.82 11.46
C ALA A 430 5.19 20.28 10.89
N LEU A 431 5.80 21.32 11.48
CA LEU A 431 7.14 21.77 11.11
C LEU A 431 8.18 20.67 11.29
N TRP A 432 8.17 19.98 12.44
CA TRP A 432 9.01 18.79 12.69
C TRP A 432 8.85 17.74 11.59
N THR A 433 7.60 17.38 11.27
CA THR A 433 7.28 16.35 10.27
C THR A 433 7.78 16.72 8.88
N VAL A 434 7.56 17.98 8.47
CA VAL A 434 8.00 18.50 7.17
C VAL A 434 9.52 18.54 7.09
N LEU A 435 10.19 19.14 8.08
CA LEU A 435 11.65 19.22 8.12
C LEU A 435 12.28 17.83 8.13
N PHE A 436 11.78 16.93 8.97
CA PHE A 436 12.29 15.55 9.03
C PHE A 436 12.13 14.84 7.69
N SER A 437 10.97 14.99 7.03
CA SER A 437 10.71 14.38 5.72
C SER A 437 11.63 14.91 4.63
N ILE A 438 11.88 16.24 4.60
CA ILE A 438 12.79 16.88 3.63
C ILE A 438 14.23 16.43 3.87
N LEU A 439 14.71 16.50 5.11
CA LEU A 439 16.10 16.16 5.46
C LEU A 439 16.40 14.67 5.22
N SER A 440 15.48 13.79 5.62
CA SER A 440 15.61 12.36 5.34
C SER A 440 15.47 12.05 3.84
N GLY A 441 14.57 12.73 3.12
CA GLY A 441 14.41 12.60 1.67
C GLY A 441 15.65 13.01 0.89
N ALA A 442 16.34 14.09 1.31
CA ALA A 442 17.59 14.54 0.69
C ALA A 442 18.70 13.49 0.77
N LEU A 443 18.80 12.74 1.88
CA LEU A 443 19.72 11.61 2.01
C LEU A 443 19.44 10.52 0.97
N ARG A 444 18.17 10.29 0.64
CA ARG A 444 17.77 9.35 -0.41
C ARG A 444 18.04 9.89 -1.82
N LEU A 445 17.84 11.18 -2.07
CA LEU A 445 18.17 11.79 -3.37
C LEU A 445 19.68 11.79 -3.62
N ARG A 446 20.50 12.00 -2.57
CA ARG A 446 21.96 11.81 -2.65
C ARG A 446 22.35 10.38 -3.00
N ALA A 447 21.57 9.38 -2.61
CA ALA A 447 21.80 8.00 -3.05
C ALA A 447 21.52 7.79 -4.54
N ALA A 448 20.51 8.49 -5.07
CA ALA A 448 20.15 8.42 -6.49
C ALA A 448 21.08 9.27 -7.38
N SER A 449 21.74 10.30 -6.83
CA SER A 449 22.61 11.23 -7.57
C SER A 449 24.01 10.70 -7.88
N VAL A 450 24.35 9.51 -7.40
CA VAL A 450 25.67 8.87 -7.65
C VAL A 450 25.51 7.63 -8.55
N LEU A 451 24.40 7.59 -9.30
CA LEU A 451 24.14 6.73 -10.45
C LEU A 451 24.37 7.55 -11.71
#